data_AF-M0KSR4-F1
#
_entry.id   AF-M0KSR4-F1
#
_cell.length_a   1.000
_cell.length_b   1.000
_cell.length_c   1.000
_cell.angle_alpha   90.00
_cell.angle_beta   90.00
_cell.angle_gamma   90.00
#
_symmetry.space_group_name_H-M   'P 1'
#
loop_
_entity.id
_entity.type
_entity.pdbx_description
1 polymer ?
#
loop_
_entity_poly.entity_id
_entity_poly.type
_entity_poly.pdbx_seq_one_letter_code
_entity_poly.pdbx_strand_id
1 'polypeptide(L)'
;MHPSKTVAICLFAVAISELAGLFVGTELQINVATTVQAFAAIIILIASLFGFFRHKTHPIVNEYDWKSYLIIAGSAMWTIGSLIQLY
;
A
#
# COMPACT_ATOMS: atom_id res chain seq x y z
N MET A 1 0.44 -5.80 18.89
CA MET A 1 -0.34 -5.59 17.65
C MET A 1 -0.17 -6.84 16.78
N HIS A 2 -1.23 -7.42 16.22
CA HIS A 2 -1.11 -8.63 15.37
C HIS A 2 -0.26 -8.31 14.13
N PRO A 3 0.71 -9.15 13.72
CA PRO A 3 1.61 -8.85 12.59
C PRO A 3 0.87 -8.51 11.30
N SER A 4 -0.22 -9.24 11.00
CA SER A 4 -1.14 -8.91 9.89
C SER A 4 -1.71 -7.48 9.95
N LYS A 5 -1.97 -6.90 11.13
CA LYS A 5 -2.47 -5.52 11.24
C LYS A 5 -1.40 -4.50 10.88
N THR A 6 -0.16 -4.72 11.32
CA THR A 6 0.97 -3.83 10.99
C THR A 6 1.21 -3.81 9.49
N VAL A 7 1.28 -4.99 8.87
CA VAL A 7 1.46 -5.13 7.43
C VAL A 7 0.28 -4.53 6.66
N ALA A 8 -0.95 -4.75 7.11
CA ALA A 8 -2.12 -4.13 6.51
C ALA A 8 -2.08 -2.59 6.55
N ILE A 9 -1.67 -2.00 7.68
CA ILE A 9 -1.53 -0.53 7.79
C ILE A 9 -0.46 -0.02 6.82
N CYS A 10 0.68 -0.71 6.71
CA CYS A 10 1.74 -0.34 5.77
C CYS A 10 1.26 -0.39 4.32
N LEU A 11 0.57 -1.46 3.92
CA LEU A 11 -0.01 -1.59 2.58
C LEU A 11 -1.08 -0.52 2.31
N PHE A 12 -1.88 -0.18 3.32
CA PHE A 12 -2.87 0.87 3.22
C PHE A 12 -2.22 2.24 2.98
N ALA A 13 -1.14 2.56 3.70
CA ALA A 13 -0.39 3.80 3.51
C ALA A 13 0.20 3.89 2.10
N VAL A 14 0.75 2.79 1.57
CA VAL A 14 1.24 2.70 0.19
C VAL A 14 0.12 2.96 -0.81
N ALA A 15 -1.02 2.29 -0.66
CA ALA A 15 -2.13 2.45 -1.58
C ALA A 15 -2.69 3.88 -1.61
N ILE A 16 -2.82 4.53 -0.45
CA ILE A 16 -3.22 5.94 -0.38
C ILE A 16 -2.16 6.83 -1.04
N SER A 17 -0.89 6.60 -0.75
CA SER A 17 0.20 7.40 -1.30
C SER A 17 0.27 7.29 -2.83
N GLU A 18 0.04 6.08 -3.37
CA GLU A 18 -0.06 5.84 -4.81
C GLU A 18 -1.24 6.57 -5.44
N LEU A 19 -2.43 6.46 -4.84
CA LEU A 19 -3.60 7.18 -5.32
C LEU A 19 -3.38 8.69 -5.26
N ALA A 20 -2.83 9.21 -4.16
CA ALA A 20 -2.51 10.63 -4.02
C ALA A 20 -1.52 11.11 -5.08
N GLY A 21 -0.47 10.32 -5.37
CA GLY A 21 0.50 10.58 -6.43
C GLY A 21 -0.14 10.79 -7.80
N LEU A 22 -1.19 10.02 -8.12
CA LEU A 22 -1.93 10.17 -9.39
C LEU A 22 -2.70 11.49 -9.47
N PHE A 23 -3.10 12.08 -8.34
CA PHE A 23 -3.92 13.30 -8.31
C PHE A 23 -3.14 14.60 -8.07
N VAL A 24 -1.86 14.54 -7.66
CA VAL A 24 -1.08 15.72 -7.24
C VAL A 24 -0.10 16.23 -8.32
N GLY A 25 -0.08 15.63 -9.52
CA GLY A 25 0.72 16.10 -10.66
C GLY A 25 0.00 17.09 -11.60
N THR A 26 0.76 17.80 -12.44
CA THR A 26 0.22 18.59 -13.57
C THR A 26 -0.44 17.66 -14.58
N GLU A 27 -1.74 17.86 -14.80
CA GLU A 27 -2.62 17.14 -15.73
C GLU A 27 -2.57 15.61 -15.62
N LEU A 28 -3.64 15.00 -15.09
CA LEU A 28 -3.81 13.55 -15.05
C LEU A 28 -3.74 12.98 -16.47
N GLN A 29 -2.57 12.47 -16.85
CA GLN A 29 -2.40 11.80 -18.13
C GLN A 29 -2.98 10.39 -18.04
N ILE A 30 -4.18 10.23 -18.61
CA ILE A 30 -4.83 8.93 -18.71
C ILE A 30 -4.10 8.12 -19.80
N ASN A 31 -3.23 7.22 -19.37
CA ASN A 31 -2.55 6.27 -20.21
C ASN A 31 -2.65 4.86 -19.59
N VAL A 32 -2.15 3.85 -20.31
CA VAL A 32 -2.23 2.46 -19.84
C VAL A 32 -1.48 2.28 -18.51
N ALA A 33 -0.34 2.95 -18.34
CA ALA A 33 0.46 2.84 -17.12
C ALA A 33 -0.26 3.43 -15.90
N THR A 34 -0.81 4.65 -16.01
CA THR A 34 -1.56 5.30 -14.90
C THR A 34 -2.84 4.55 -14.56
N THR A 35 -3.51 3.97 -15.57
CA THR A 35 -4.70 3.14 -15.35
C THR A 35 -4.36 1.84 -14.60
N VAL A 36 -3.30 1.14 -15.02
CA VAL A 36 -2.83 -0.08 -14.35
C VAL A 36 -2.35 0.23 -12.93
N GLN A 37 -1.66 1.35 -12.74
CA GLN A 37 -1.19 1.82 -11.43
C GLN A 37 -2.37 2.13 -10.48
N ALA A 38 -3.38 2.88 -10.96
CA ALA A 38 -4.59 3.15 -10.19
C ALA A 38 -5.32 1.85 -9.79
N PHE A 39 -5.44 0.91 -10.73
CA PHE A 39 -6.09 -0.37 -10.47
C PHE A 39 -5.32 -1.23 -9.45
N ALA A 40 -3.99 -1.27 -9.56
CA ALA A 40 -3.14 -1.94 -8.59
C ALA A 40 -3.27 -1.31 -7.19
N ALA A 41 -3.28 0.01 -7.10
CA ALA A 41 -3.46 0.73 -5.84
C ALA A 41 -4.82 0.40 -5.19
N ILE A 42 -5.90 0.34 -5.98
CA ILE A 42 -7.23 -0.06 -5.50
C ILE A 42 -7.22 -1.50 -4.96
N ILE A 43 -6.60 -2.44 -5.68
CA ILE A 43 -6.48 -3.84 -5.21
C ILE A 43 -5.72 -3.91 -3.89
N ILE A 44 -4.58 -3.20 -3.77
CA ILE A 44 -3.78 -3.17 -2.55
C ILE A 44 -4.59 -2.57 -1.40
N LEU A 45 -5.38 -1.52 -1.66
CA LEU A 45 -6.27 -0.91 -0.68
C LEU A 45 -7.32 -1.91 -0.18
N ILE A 46 -7.99 -2.63 -1.07
CA ILE A 46 -8.98 -3.66 -0.70
C ILE A 46 -8.29 -4.78 0.09
N ALA A 47 -7.13 -5.26 -0.35
CA ALA A 47 -6.36 -6.30 0.32
C ALA A 47 -5.92 -5.87 1.73
N SER A 48 -5.51 -4.61 1.91
CA SER A 48 -5.14 -4.03 3.20
C SER A 48 -6.33 -3.95 4.15
N LEU A 49 -7.50 -3.49 3.68
CA LEU A 49 -8.72 -3.45 4.49
C LEU A 49 -9.14 -4.87 4.89
N PHE A 50 -9.14 -5.79 3.93
CA PHE A 50 -9.49 -7.18 4.20
C PHE A 50 -8.53 -7.79 5.22
N GLY A 51 -7.23 -7.64 5.05
CA GLY A 51 -6.23 -8.16 5.98
C GLY A 51 -6.21 -7.47 7.34
N PHE A 52 -6.70 -6.24 7.45
CA PHE A 52 -6.89 -5.55 8.73
C PHE A 52 -8.12 -6.07 9.49
N PHE A 53 -9.27 -6.18 8.81
CA PHE A 53 -10.52 -6.62 9.44
C PHE A 53 -10.60 -8.14 9.63
N ARG A 54 -10.11 -8.93 8.67
CA ARG A 54 -10.08 -10.40 8.70
C ARG A 54 -8.77 -10.98 9.24
N HIS A 55 -7.92 -10.17 9.90
CA HIS A 55 -6.62 -10.62 10.45
C HIS A 55 -6.66 -11.89 11.32
N LYS A 56 -7.81 -12.24 11.92
CA LYS A 56 -7.97 -13.46 12.74
C LYS A 56 -8.37 -14.71 11.95
N THR A 57 -9.00 -14.55 10.78
CA THR A 57 -9.50 -15.66 9.95
C THR A 57 -8.65 -15.85 8.70
N HIS A 58 -8.20 -14.76 8.09
CA HIS A 58 -7.29 -14.74 6.94
C HIS A 58 -6.20 -13.69 7.19
N PRO A 59 -5.23 -13.97 8.08
CA PRO A 59 -4.07 -13.12 8.28
C PRO A 59 -3.24 -13.02 6.99
N ILE A 60 -2.84 -11.80 6.63
CA ILE A 60 -1.83 -11.58 5.58
C ILE A 60 -0.50 -12.22 6.00
N VAL A 61 -0.20 -12.09 7.30
CA VAL A 61 0.99 -12.60 7.94
C VAL A 61 0.62 -13.17 9.31
N ASN A 62 0.98 -14.43 9.53
CA ASN A 62 0.78 -15.13 10.81
C ASN A 62 1.80 -14.70 11.87
N GLU A 63 3.07 -14.62 11.50
CA GLU A 63 4.19 -14.32 12.39
C GLU A 63 5.15 -13.32 11.73
N TYR A 64 5.88 -12.54 12.52
CA TYR A 64 6.91 -11.65 11.98
C TYR A 64 8.08 -12.47 11.47
N ASP A 65 8.10 -12.68 10.16
CA ASP A 65 9.20 -13.32 9.46
C ASP A 65 9.93 -12.28 8.58
N TRP A 66 11.08 -12.64 8.01
CA TRP A 66 11.87 -11.75 7.14
C TRP A 66 11.02 -11.12 6.03
N LYS A 67 10.04 -11.85 5.49
CA LYS A 67 9.09 -11.37 4.48
C LYS A 67 8.25 -10.20 5.00
N SER A 68 7.79 -10.28 6.25
CA SER A 68 6.97 -9.25 6.89
C SER A 68 7.76 -7.96 7.05
N TYR A 69 9.04 -8.07 7.46
CA TYR A 69 9.93 -6.92 7.58
C TYR A 69 10.24 -6.30 6.22
N LEU A 70 10.44 -7.10 5.17
CA LEU A 70 10.60 -6.57 3.81
C LEU A 70 9.37 -5.82 3.32
N ILE A 71 8.17 -6.33 3.58
CA ILE A 71 6.94 -5.63 3.20
C ILE A 71 6.86 -4.29 3.95
N ILE A 72 7.12 -4.28 5.26
CA ILE A 72 7.09 -3.06 6.07
C ILE A 72 8.14 -2.05 5.58
N ALA A 73 9.38 -2.47 5.39
CA ALA A 73 10.48 -1.62 4.94
C ALA A 73 10.24 -1.08 3.52
N GLY A 74 9.82 -1.95 2.59
CA GLY A 74 9.46 -1.56 1.23
C GLY A 74 8.29 -0.58 1.21
N SER A 75 7.27 -0.82 2.05
CA SER A 75 6.14 0.11 2.19
C SER A 75 6.58 1.48 2.69
N ALA A 76 7.42 1.51 3.73
CA ALA A 76 7.93 2.75 4.28
C ALA A 76 8.79 3.52 3.26
N MET A 77 9.72 2.85 2.59
CA MET A 77 10.54 3.45 1.53
C MET A 77 9.68 4.01 0.40
N TRP A 78 8.66 3.26 -0.02
CA TRP A 78 7.76 3.67 -1.08
C TRP A 78 6.95 4.91 -0.69
N THR A 79 6.30 4.89 0.48
CA THR A 79 5.55 6.05 0.98
C THR A 79 6.44 7.28 1.14
N ILE A 80 7.67 7.13 1.66
CA ILE A 80 8.61 8.25 1.78
C ILE A 80 8.99 8.80 0.39
N GLY A 81 9.31 7.92 -0.57
CA GLY A 81 9.63 8.31 -1.94
C GLY A 81 8.48 9.06 -2.62
N SER A 82 7.25 8.58 -2.47
CA SER A 82 6.06 9.26 -2.97
C SER A 82 5.84 10.61 -2.28
N LEU A 83 6.02 10.71 -0.96
CA LEU A 83 5.90 11.98 -0.24
C LEU A 83 6.94 13.02 -0.70
N ILE A 84 8.16 12.59 -1.03
CA ILE A 84 9.21 13.47 -1.58
C ILE A 84 8.82 13.96 -2.98
N GLN A 85 8.19 13.11 -3.82
CA GLN A 85 7.72 13.52 -5.14
C GLN A 85 6.53 14.49 -5.08
N LEU A 86 5.76 14.45 -3.98
CA LEU A 86 4.58 15.29 -3.76
C LEU A 86 4.94 16.70 -3.22
N TYR A 87 6.17 16.92 -2.75
CA TYR A 87 6.66 18.17 -2.16
C TYR A 87 7.58 18.92 -3.13
#